data_AF-A0A2E9B9F5-F1
#
_entry.id   AF-A0A2E9B9F5-F1
#
_cell.length_a   1.000
_cell.length_b   1.000
_cell.length_c   1.000
_cell.angle_alpha   90.00
_cell.angle_beta   90.00
_cell.angle_gamma   90.00
#
_symmetry.space_group_name_H-M   'P 1'
#
loop_
_entity.id
_entity.type
_entity.pdbx_description
1 polymer ?
#
loop_
_entity_poly.entity_id
_entity_poly.type
_entity_poly.pdbx_seq_one_letter_code
_entity_poly.pdbx_strand_id
1 'polypeptide(L)'
;MILVSLFLFSLYSVVPKVPDLESKINANFTNPINTILWGETVSGSQNHDFVRSMDLDANGNTYVCGYYHGNTTFGNHYLNSGNDNGFIGKIDSFGNWLWVNNIGGSNPAVCWDLDVDDGGNI
;
A
#
# COMPACT_ATOMS: atom_id res chain seq x y z
N MET A 1 -6.85 12.03 12.58
CA MET A 1 -7.69 11.10 11.80
C MET A 1 -7.40 11.36 10.33
N ILE A 2 -6.42 10.66 9.77
CA ILE A 2 -6.01 10.80 8.37
C ILE A 2 -6.75 9.71 7.61
N LEU A 3 -7.71 10.12 6.77
CA LEU A 3 -8.44 9.25 5.88
C LEU A 3 -7.54 9.00 4.67
N VAL A 4 -6.96 7.80 4.55
CA VAL A 4 -6.23 7.40 3.33
C VAL A 4 -7.29 6.92 2.33
N SER A 5 -7.68 7.79 1.41
CA SER A 5 -8.45 7.41 0.22
C SER A 5 -7.66 7.80 -1.02
N LEU A 6 -7.08 6.81 -1.71
CA LEU A 6 -6.81 6.89 -3.14
C LEU A 6 -6.67 5.46 -3.70
N PHE A 7 -7.70 4.98 -4.40
CA PHE A 7 -7.63 3.80 -5.26
C PHE A 7 -7.60 4.30 -6.71
N LEU A 8 -6.61 3.85 -7.49
CA LEU A 8 -6.51 4.14 -8.93
C LEU A 8 -6.35 2.82 -9.68
N PHE A 9 -7.45 2.29 -10.19
CA PHE A 9 -7.59 1.36 -11.33
C PHE A 9 -9.04 1.55 -11.83
N SER A 10 -9.39 1.78 -13.09
CA SER A 10 -8.66 1.71 -14.35
C SER A 10 -9.06 2.87 -15.28
N LEU A 11 -8.11 3.37 -16.05
CA LEU A 11 -8.38 4.16 -17.25
C LEU A 11 -9.02 3.23 -18.30
N TYR A 12 -10.27 3.48 -18.71
CA TYR A 12 -10.65 3.52 -20.13
C TYR A 12 -12.11 3.95 -20.31
N SER A 13 -12.31 5.22 -20.66
CA SER A 13 -13.45 5.64 -21.45
C SER A 13 -13.09 5.51 -22.94
N VAL A 14 -13.70 4.52 -23.59
CA VAL A 14 -13.93 4.37 -25.03
C VAL A 14 -12.70 4.18 -25.94
N VAL A 15 -12.23 2.93 -26.09
CA VAL A 15 -11.66 2.46 -27.37
C VAL A 15 -12.80 1.88 -28.21
N PRO A 16 -12.98 2.26 -29.48
CA PRO A 16 -13.92 1.56 -30.36
C PRO A 16 -13.48 0.10 -30.53
N LYS A 17 -14.45 -0.82 -30.44
CA LYS A 17 -14.30 -2.28 -30.59
C LYS A 17 -13.29 -2.63 -31.70
N VAL A 18 -12.12 -3.16 -31.34
CA VAL A 18 -11.20 -3.83 -32.28
C VAL A 18 -11.49 -5.33 -32.17
N PRO A 19 -12.08 -5.97 -33.20
CA PRO A 19 -12.65 -7.33 -33.08
C PRO A 19 -11.67 -8.47 -32.75
N ASP A 20 -10.36 -8.25 -32.91
CA ASP A 20 -9.39 -9.37 -32.90
C ASP A 20 -8.56 -9.49 -31.61
N LEU A 21 -8.75 -8.60 -30.64
CA LEU A 21 -7.98 -8.62 -29.39
C LEU A 21 -8.61 -9.49 -28.29
N GLU A 22 -9.94 -9.70 -28.33
CA GLU A 22 -10.68 -10.40 -27.27
C GLU A 22 -10.32 -11.89 -27.14
N SER A 23 -9.84 -12.54 -28.22
CA SER A 23 -9.45 -13.96 -28.15
C SER A 23 -8.12 -14.22 -27.40
N LYS A 24 -7.31 -13.17 -27.16
CA LYS A 24 -6.01 -13.28 -26.48
C LYS A 24 -6.01 -12.71 -25.06
N ILE A 25 -7.09 -12.02 -24.66
CA ILE A 25 -7.28 -11.43 -23.34
C ILE A 25 -8.42 -12.18 -22.64
N ASN A 26 -8.19 -13.46 -22.34
CA ASN A 26 -9.06 -14.23 -21.44
C ASN A 26 -8.36 -14.52 -20.10
N ALA A 27 -7.56 -13.56 -19.62
CA ALA A 27 -7.19 -13.50 -18.21
C ALA A 27 -8.26 -12.65 -17.50
N ASN A 28 -9.33 -13.32 -17.07
CA ASN A 28 -10.46 -12.72 -16.35
C ASN A 28 -9.99 -12.11 -15.02
N PHE A 29 -9.63 -10.83 -15.02
CA PHE A 29 -9.44 -10.02 -13.81
C PHE A 29 -10.56 -8.99 -13.68
N THR A 30 -11.82 -9.45 -13.59
CA THR A 30 -12.94 -8.55 -13.34
C THR A 30 -13.80 -9.06 -12.19
N ASN A 31 -13.61 -8.49 -11.00
CA ASN A 31 -14.64 -8.49 -9.97
C ASN A 31 -15.56 -7.27 -10.25
N PRO A 32 -16.86 -7.44 -10.52
CA PRO A 32 -17.70 -6.41 -11.17
C PRO A 32 -18.32 -5.39 -10.23
N ILE A 33 -17.80 -5.17 -9.01
CA ILE A 33 -18.38 -4.19 -8.11
C ILE A 33 -17.26 -3.33 -7.53
N ASN A 34 -17.35 -2.02 -7.78
CA ASN A 34 -16.52 -0.95 -7.18
C ASN A 34 -16.74 -0.85 -5.66
N THR A 35 -16.68 -1.96 -4.95
CA THR A 35 -16.76 -2.07 -3.50
C THR A 35 -15.36 -1.96 -2.93
N ILE A 36 -15.19 -1.04 -1.97
CA ILE A 36 -14.01 -1.02 -1.11
C ILE A 36 -13.94 -2.39 -0.45
N LEU A 37 -12.90 -3.17 -0.78
CA LEU A 37 -12.73 -4.51 -0.22
C LEU A 37 -12.34 -4.42 1.27
N TRP A 38 -11.46 -3.46 1.59
CA TRP A 38 -11.04 -3.13 2.93
C TRP A 38 -10.44 -1.71 2.97
N GLY A 39 -10.38 -1.12 4.17
CA GLY A 39 -9.66 0.11 4.45
C GLY A 39 -9.19 0.09 5.90
N GLU A 40 -7.92 0.37 6.13
CA GLU A 40 -7.31 0.36 7.46
C GLU A 40 -6.62 1.70 7.74
N THR A 41 -6.66 2.13 9.00
CA THR A 41 -5.83 3.25 9.43
C THR A 41 -4.41 2.74 9.59
N VAL A 42 -3.48 3.34 8.86
CA VAL A 42 -2.09 2.86 8.80
C VAL A 42 -1.36 3.09 10.12
N SER A 43 -1.81 4.03 10.96
CA SER A 43 -1.14 4.33 12.22
C SER A 43 -2.04 5.11 13.19
N GLY A 44 -1.79 4.93 14.49
CA GLY A 44 -2.55 5.54 15.58
C GLY A 44 -1.80 6.59 16.38
N SER A 45 -0.74 7.21 15.82
CA SER A 45 0.04 8.18 16.59
C SER A 45 -0.77 9.44 16.90
N GLN A 46 -0.33 10.18 17.91
CA GLN A 46 -0.95 11.46 18.30
C GLN A 46 -0.55 12.62 17.38
N ASN A 47 0.30 12.38 16.37
CA ASN A 47 0.88 13.38 15.47
C ASN A 47 0.69 13.00 13.99
N HIS A 48 1.46 13.61 13.08
CA HIS A 48 1.31 13.36 11.65
C HIS A 48 2.00 12.06 11.21
N ASP A 49 1.21 11.15 10.66
CA ASP A 49 1.71 9.94 10.02
C ASP A 49 1.25 9.92 8.56
N PHE A 50 2.12 9.53 7.63
CA PHE A 50 1.79 9.53 6.21
C PHE A 50 2.29 8.27 5.55
N VAL A 51 1.41 7.66 4.75
CA VAL A 51 1.83 6.81 3.62
C VAL A 51 2.25 7.72 2.47
N ARG A 52 3.39 7.43 1.88
CA ARG A 52 3.95 8.19 0.76
C ARG A 52 3.90 7.43 -0.55
N SER A 53 4.12 6.12 -0.50
CA SER A 53 4.06 5.26 -1.68
C SER A 53 3.54 3.87 -1.33
N MET A 54 3.01 3.21 -2.35
CA MET A 54 2.52 1.85 -2.28
C MET A 54 2.67 1.14 -3.62
N ASP A 55 2.94 -0.16 -3.60
CA ASP A 55 3.03 -1.00 -4.79
C ASP A 55 2.59 -2.45 -4.49
N LEU A 56 2.39 -3.25 -5.54
CA LEU A 56 1.85 -4.61 -5.46
C LEU A 56 2.82 -5.66 -6.03
N ASP A 57 2.95 -6.80 -5.35
CA ASP A 57 3.54 -7.99 -5.97
C ASP A 57 2.50 -8.79 -6.79
N ALA A 58 2.95 -9.77 -7.57
CA ALA A 58 2.08 -10.58 -8.43
C ALA A 58 1.05 -11.43 -7.66
N ASN A 59 1.21 -11.59 -6.34
CA ASN A 59 0.24 -12.29 -5.48
C ASN A 59 -0.81 -11.33 -4.89
N GLY A 60 -0.74 -10.04 -5.23
CA GLY A 60 -1.62 -9.00 -4.71
C GLY A 60 -1.29 -8.58 -3.28
N ASN A 61 -0.09 -8.87 -2.78
CA ASN A 61 0.34 -8.28 -1.52
C ASN A 61 0.73 -6.82 -1.76
N THR A 62 0.29 -5.95 -0.86
CA THR A 62 0.58 -4.51 -0.91
C THR A 62 1.80 -4.20 -0.06
N TYR A 63 2.75 -3.48 -0.65
CA TYR A 63 3.88 -2.90 0.05
C TYR A 63 3.60 -1.42 0.21
N VAL A 64 3.87 -0.89 1.40
CA VAL A 64 3.60 0.49 1.74
C VAL A 64 4.79 1.08 2.46
N CYS A 65 5.08 2.34 2.19
CA CYS A 65 6.11 3.06 2.92
C CYS A 65 5.70 4.50 3.17
N GLY A 66 6.37 5.09 4.16
CA GLY A 66 6.11 6.47 4.53
C GLY A 66 6.89 6.86 5.78
N TYR A 67 6.27 7.66 6.63
CA TYR A 67 6.81 8.01 7.94
C TYR A 67 5.72 8.10 9.00
N TYR A 68 6.13 7.90 10.24
CA TYR A 68 5.30 7.94 11.42
C TYR A 68 6.00 8.74 12.52
N HIS A 69 5.21 9.33 13.42
CA HIS A 69 5.75 10.05 14.57
C HIS A 69 5.57 9.25 15.86
N GLY A 70 6.64 9.11 16.63
CA GLY A 70 6.54 8.53 17.97
C GLY A 70 6.20 7.04 17.96
N ASN A 71 5.50 6.59 19.00
CA ASN A 71 5.04 5.21 19.10
C ASN A 71 3.78 5.00 18.25
N THR A 72 3.76 3.93 17.46
CA THR A 72 2.63 3.62 16.59
C THR A 72 2.41 2.13 16.41
N THR A 73 1.20 1.77 16.01
CA THR A 73 0.77 0.39 15.76
C THR A 73 0.16 0.28 14.37
N PHE A 74 0.60 -0.74 13.63
CA PHE A 74 0.12 -1.14 12.31
C PHE A 74 -0.51 -2.54 12.43
N GLY A 75 -1.83 -2.63 12.49
CA GLY A 75 -2.51 -3.88 12.88
C GLY A 75 -2.04 -4.38 14.25
N ASN A 76 -1.28 -5.48 14.28
CA ASN A 76 -0.67 -6.04 15.49
C ASN A 76 0.85 -5.76 15.62
N HIS A 77 1.42 -4.98 14.71
CA HIS A 77 2.86 -4.66 14.68
C HIS A 77 3.10 -3.31 15.34
N TYR A 78 3.89 -3.30 16.41
CA TYR A 78 4.21 -2.08 17.15
C TYR A 78 5.60 -1.56 16.80
N LEU A 79 5.68 -0.30 16.40
CA LEU A 79 6.94 0.42 16.22
C LEU A 79 7.09 1.50 17.29
N ASN A 80 8.26 1.52 17.92
CA ASN A 80 8.64 2.55 18.88
C ASN A 80 9.58 3.56 18.21
N SER A 81 9.31 4.85 18.43
CA SER A 81 10.21 5.94 18.05
C SER A 81 10.07 7.10 19.02
N GLY A 82 11.16 7.85 19.23
CA GLY A 82 11.14 9.13 19.95
C GLY A 82 10.96 10.36 19.03
N ASN A 83 10.98 10.17 17.71
CA ASN A 83 10.91 11.21 16.68
C ASN A 83 10.18 10.69 15.41
N ASP A 84 10.14 11.51 14.34
CA ASP A 84 9.61 11.08 13.04
C ASP A 84 10.52 10.02 12.42
N ASN A 85 10.02 8.84 12.09
CA ASN A 85 10.82 7.80 11.45
C ASN A 85 10.13 7.21 10.23
N GLY A 86 10.95 6.75 9.28
CA GLY A 86 10.46 6.08 8.09
C GLY A 86 10.02 4.68 8.44
N PHE A 87 8.99 4.19 7.75
CA PHE A 87 8.61 2.78 7.80
C PHE A 87 8.48 2.20 6.41
N ILE A 88 8.62 0.89 6.34
CA ILE A 88 8.18 0.07 5.22
C ILE A 88 7.42 -1.14 5.77
N GLY A 89 6.37 -1.56 5.08
CA GLY A 89 5.52 -2.67 5.52
C GLY A 89 4.93 -3.44 4.35
N LYS A 90 4.46 -4.65 4.65
CA LYS A 90 3.73 -5.52 3.71
C LYS A 90 2.41 -5.94 4.31
N ILE A 91 1.38 -5.91 3.49
CA ILE A 91 0.00 -6.28 3.78
C ILE A 91 -0.39 -7.38 2.79
N ASP A 92 -1.03 -8.45 3.26
CA ASP A 92 -1.54 -9.50 2.37
C ASP A 92 -2.76 -9.03 1.56
N SER A 93 -3.18 -9.83 0.58
CA SER A 93 -4.34 -9.51 -0.28
C SER A 93 -5.68 -9.46 0.46
N PHE A 94 -5.73 -9.87 1.73
CA PHE A 94 -6.89 -9.78 2.60
C PHE A 94 -6.87 -8.56 3.53
N GLY A 95 -5.81 -7.74 3.47
CA GLY A 95 -5.65 -6.56 4.31
C GLY A 95 -4.97 -6.81 5.65
N ASN A 96 -4.32 -7.96 5.86
CA ASN A 96 -3.58 -8.21 7.11
C ASN A 96 -2.12 -7.80 6.99
N TRP A 97 -1.62 -7.01 7.95
CA TRP A 97 -0.19 -6.71 8.05
C TRP A 97 0.64 -7.97 8.29
N LEU A 98 1.52 -8.30 7.34
CA LEU A 98 2.47 -9.40 7.46
C LEU A 98 3.71 -8.98 8.24
N TRP A 99 4.22 -7.79 7.96
CA TRP A 99 5.35 -7.19 8.68
C TRP A 99 5.38 -5.67 8.49
N VAL A 100 6.02 -4.98 9.44
CA VAL A 100 6.38 -3.56 9.34
C VAL A 100 7.75 -3.36 9.97
N ASN A 101 8.60 -2.58 9.31
CA ASN A 101 9.95 -2.28 9.74
C ASN A 101 10.16 -0.77 9.84
N ASN A 102 10.81 -0.34 10.93
CA ASN A 102 11.40 0.99 11.02
C ASN A 102 12.66 1.03 10.13
N ILE A 103 12.73 1.99 9.22
CA ILE A 103 13.89 2.23 8.34
C ILE A 103 14.68 3.49 8.73
N GLY A 104 14.23 4.18 9.78
CA GLY A 104 14.92 5.28 10.41
C GLY A 104 15.83 4.85 11.56
N GLY A 105 16.32 5.85 12.30
CA GLY A 105 17.32 5.64 13.34
C GLY A 105 17.29 6.75 14.38
N SER A 106 18.47 7.18 14.84
CA SER A 106 18.57 8.27 15.83
C SER A 106 18.11 9.62 15.28
N ASN A 107 18.18 9.81 13.96
CA ASN A 107 17.70 11.00 13.27
C ASN A 107 16.40 10.71 12.52
N PRO A 108 15.58 11.74 12.27
CA PRO A 108 14.37 11.56 11.51
C PRO A 108 14.61 10.98 10.12
N ALA A 109 13.71 10.10 9.70
CA ALA A 109 13.75 9.47 8.38
C ALA A 109 12.37 9.47 7.73
N VAL A 110 12.35 9.42 6.40
CA VAL A 110 11.13 9.35 5.60
C VAL A 110 11.38 8.40 4.43
N CYS A 111 10.48 7.45 4.21
CA CYS A 111 10.38 6.78 2.91
C CYS A 111 9.49 7.62 2.00
N TRP A 112 10.02 8.04 0.85
CA TRP A 112 9.27 8.84 -0.12
C TRP A 112 8.63 8.00 -1.20
N ASP A 113 9.30 6.92 -1.60
CA ASP A 113 8.86 6.06 -2.67
C ASP A 113 9.38 4.62 -2.47
N LEU A 114 8.68 3.66 -3.07
CA LEU A 114 9.03 2.25 -3.12
C LEU A 114 8.58 1.69 -4.48
N ASP A 115 9.33 0.74 -5.02
CA ASP A 115 8.98 -0.03 -6.22
C ASP A 115 9.19 -1.50 -5.88
N VAL A 116 8.29 -2.37 -6.34
CA VAL A 116 8.33 -3.79 -5.98
C VAL A 116 8.25 -4.65 -7.22
N ASP A 117 9.15 -5.63 -7.33
CA ASP A 117 9.08 -6.59 -8.42
C ASP A 117 7.99 -7.65 -8.22
N ASP A 118 7.66 -8.40 -9.27
CA ASP A 118 6.65 -9.48 -9.21
C ASP A 118 6.97 -10.56 -8.14
N GLY A 119 8.24 -10.69 -7.75
CA GLY A 119 8.72 -11.60 -6.71
C GLY A 119 8.59 -11.06 -5.29
N GLY A 120 8.22 -9.79 -5.12
CA GLY A 120 8.10 -9.13 -3.83
C GLY A 120 9.42 -8.58 -3.29
N ASN A 121 10.40 -8.31 -4.16
CA ASN A 121 11.62 -7.60 -3.78
C ASN A 121 11.40 -6.09 -3.91
N ILE A 122 11.89 -5.36 -2.91
CA ILE A 122 11.82 -3.90 -2.78
C ILE A 122 13.22 -3.32 -3.04
#